data_AF-A0A4R4LUP5-F1
#
_entry.id   AF-A0A4R4LUP5-F1
#
_cell.length_a   1.000
_cell.length_b   1.000
_cell.length_c   1.000
_cell.angle_alpha   90.00
_cell.angle_beta   90.00
_cell.angle_gamma   90.00
#
_symmetry.space_group_name_H-M   'P 1'
#
loop_
_entity.id
_entity.type
_entity.pdbx_description
1 polymer ?
#
loop_
_entity_poly.entity_id
_entity_poly.type
_entity_poly.pdbx_seq_one_letter_code
_entity_poly.pdbx_strand_id
1 'polypeptide(L)'
;MDERGLKLNSLARYSKSSSMFVLEEYGHCEVPAGCGGVVLRWRNPRDGVPLRMHLYMNGDGAIYLDGEPPPSGIPVVSFGEHVLAFELALADPAYAVLSFAAAFPPEWPRVNATGPDEPSVSVVSAADGTWKYTTRDPGEGWTSSGFDDALWRPMVANEELQPPEDPDRDTGRWRFQAVQRHGGTGLGVPEPAARVWVRKTFEVRGLGDA
;
A
#
# COMPACT_ATOMS: atom_id res chain seq x y z
N MET A 1 -44.33 -10.88 29.97
CA MET A 1 -43.66 -9.80 29.20
C MET A 1 -43.48 -10.33 27.80
N ASP A 2 -44.09 -9.68 26.82
CA ASP A 2 -44.23 -10.15 25.44
C ASP A 2 -42.90 -9.97 24.68
N GLU A 3 -42.35 -11.05 24.12
CA GLU A 3 -41.11 -11.09 23.31
C GLU A 3 -41.17 -10.20 22.06
N ARG A 4 -42.33 -9.62 21.75
CA ARG A 4 -42.56 -8.72 20.61
C ARG A 4 -41.92 -7.34 20.77
N GLY A 5 -41.45 -6.94 21.96
CA GLY A 5 -40.91 -5.61 22.22
C GLY A 5 -39.46 -5.34 21.74
N LEU A 6 -38.67 -6.37 21.44
CA LEU A 6 -37.21 -6.23 21.19
C LEU A 6 -36.72 -6.77 19.84
N LYS A 7 -37.62 -6.96 18.86
CA LYS A 7 -37.23 -7.35 17.48
C LYS A 7 -36.89 -6.17 16.56
N LEU A 8 -36.78 -4.95 17.10
CA LEU A 8 -36.57 -3.76 16.26
C LEU A 8 -35.16 -3.65 15.66
N ASN A 9 -34.18 -4.47 16.08
CA ASN A 9 -32.80 -4.42 15.57
C ASN A 9 -32.22 -5.80 15.21
N SER A 10 -33.01 -6.74 14.67
CA SER A 10 -32.40 -7.94 14.07
C SER A 10 -31.69 -7.54 12.76
N LEU A 11 -30.36 -7.42 12.82
CA LEU A 11 -29.49 -7.12 11.65
C LEU A 11 -29.67 -8.09 10.48
N ALA A 12 -30.28 -9.26 10.72
CA ALA A 12 -30.64 -10.25 9.71
C ALA A 12 -31.49 -9.70 8.54
N ARG A 13 -32.20 -8.58 8.72
CA ARG A 13 -33.00 -7.96 7.64
C ARG A 13 -32.19 -7.11 6.65
N TYR A 14 -30.91 -6.86 6.93
CA TYR A 14 -30.03 -6.05 6.08
C TYR A 14 -28.84 -6.87 5.53
N SER A 15 -29.06 -8.14 5.19
CA SER A 15 -28.10 -8.87 4.37
C SER A 15 -28.25 -8.45 2.91
N LYS A 16 -27.20 -7.88 2.32
CA LYS A 16 -27.10 -7.70 0.86
C LYS A 16 -26.01 -8.63 0.35
N SER A 17 -26.29 -9.37 -0.72
CA SER A 17 -25.33 -10.24 -1.40
C SER A 17 -25.35 -9.99 -2.90
N SER A 18 -24.23 -10.25 -3.57
CA SER A 18 -24.12 -10.17 -5.02
C SER A 18 -23.18 -11.25 -5.53
N SER A 19 -23.50 -11.84 -6.68
CA SER A 19 -22.59 -12.75 -7.40
C SER A 19 -21.56 -12.00 -8.24
N MET A 20 -21.73 -10.69 -8.42
CA MET A 20 -20.92 -9.84 -9.29
C MET A 20 -20.01 -8.89 -8.50
N PHE A 21 -20.39 -8.54 -7.27
CA PHE A 21 -19.70 -7.53 -6.47
C PHE A 21 -19.34 -8.09 -5.09
N VAL A 22 -18.25 -7.58 -4.53
CA VAL A 22 -17.82 -7.85 -3.16
C VAL A 22 -18.26 -6.70 -2.27
N LEU A 23 -18.95 -6.99 -1.17
CA LEU A 23 -19.24 -6.01 -0.13
C LEU A 23 -18.08 -5.98 0.85
N GLU A 24 -17.43 -4.85 0.99
CA GLU A 24 -16.28 -4.68 1.87
C GLU A 24 -16.41 -3.45 2.75
N GLU A 25 -15.75 -3.52 3.91
CA GLU A 25 -15.51 -2.36 4.76
C GLU A 25 -14.49 -1.44 4.09
N TYR A 26 -14.92 -0.23 3.79
CA TYR A 26 -14.11 0.79 3.13
C TYR A 26 -13.44 1.74 4.13
N GLY A 27 -14.08 1.97 5.27
CA GLY A 27 -13.56 2.85 6.30
C GLY A 27 -14.53 3.04 7.45
N HIS A 28 -14.18 3.97 8.33
CA HIS A 28 -14.97 4.30 9.50
C HIS A 28 -15.32 5.78 9.48
N CYS A 29 -16.52 6.14 9.93
CA CYS A 29 -16.82 7.52 10.26
C CYS A 29 -16.51 7.75 11.75
N GLU A 30 -15.53 8.59 12.04
CA GLU A 30 -15.42 9.20 13.37
C GLU A 30 -16.50 10.27 13.49
N VAL A 31 -17.53 9.99 14.28
CA VAL A 31 -18.57 10.95 14.62
C VAL A 31 -18.27 11.49 16.03
N PRO A 32 -18.37 12.81 16.31
CA PRO A 32 -17.97 13.42 17.58
C PRO A 32 -18.62 12.87 18.87
N ALA A 33 -19.59 11.95 18.77
CA ALA A 33 -20.39 11.43 19.88
C ALA A 33 -20.29 9.90 20.11
N GLY A 34 -19.29 9.22 19.53
CA GLY A 34 -18.97 7.83 19.92
C GLY A 34 -19.82 6.72 19.28
N CYS A 35 -20.64 7.03 18.28
CA CYS A 35 -21.29 6.02 17.44
C CYS A 35 -20.36 5.66 16.27
N GLY A 36 -19.41 4.76 16.49
CA GLY A 36 -18.53 4.26 15.42
C GLY A 36 -19.35 3.53 14.35
N GLY A 37 -19.40 4.11 13.15
CA GLY A 37 -20.05 3.50 11.99
C GLY A 37 -19.02 2.96 11.01
N VAL A 38 -19.35 1.86 10.33
CA VAL A 38 -18.57 1.32 9.22
C VAL A 38 -19.17 1.80 7.90
N VAL A 39 -18.32 2.28 7.01
CA VAL A 39 -18.68 2.58 5.62
C VAL A 39 -18.46 1.31 4.81
N LEU A 40 -19.54 0.73 4.28
CA LEU A 40 -19.47 -0.40 3.37
C LEU A 40 -19.50 0.09 1.92
N ARG A 41 -18.74 -0.56 1.03
CA ARG A 41 -18.81 -0.32 -0.41
C ARG A 41 -18.98 -1.63 -1.17
N TRP A 42 -19.69 -1.55 -2.30
CA TRP A 42 -19.64 -2.60 -3.33
C TRP A 42 -18.45 -2.34 -4.23
N ARG A 43 -17.61 -3.35 -4.42
CA ARG A 43 -16.49 -3.33 -5.35
C ARG A 43 -16.70 -4.38 -6.44
N ASN A 44 -16.35 -4.03 -7.68
CA ASN A 44 -16.28 -4.99 -8.76
C ASN A 44 -14.91 -5.67 -8.71
N PRO A 45 -14.82 -6.99 -8.44
CA PRO A 45 -13.55 -7.71 -8.38
C PRO A 45 -12.85 -7.79 -9.75
N ARG A 46 -13.53 -7.44 -10.84
CA ARG A 46 -12.94 -7.37 -12.19
C ARG A 46 -12.20 -6.07 -12.47
N ASP A 47 -12.40 -5.03 -11.66
CA ASP A 47 -11.77 -3.72 -11.88
C ASP A 47 -10.35 -3.66 -11.30
N GLY A 48 -9.95 -4.63 -10.47
CA GLY A 48 -8.64 -4.69 -9.86
C GLY A 48 -8.64 -5.19 -8.41
N VAL A 49 -7.48 -5.07 -7.77
CA VAL A 49 -7.19 -5.52 -6.41
C VAL A 49 -6.94 -4.32 -5.49
N PRO A 50 -7.61 -4.21 -4.34
CA PRO A 50 -7.29 -3.18 -3.36
C PRO A 50 -5.96 -3.51 -2.65
N LEU A 51 -5.00 -2.59 -2.70
CA LEU A 51 -3.68 -2.77 -2.08
C LEU A 51 -3.51 -1.87 -0.87
N ARG A 52 -3.48 -2.44 0.34
CA ARG A 52 -3.17 -1.66 1.54
C ARG A 52 -1.68 -1.36 1.58
N MET A 53 -1.31 -0.09 1.54
CA MET A 53 0.09 0.34 1.52
C MET A 53 0.60 0.66 2.92
N HIS A 54 1.72 0.05 3.28
CA HIS A 54 2.55 0.39 4.43
C HIS A 54 3.85 0.99 3.91
N LEU A 55 4.19 2.17 4.42
CA LEU A 55 5.33 2.93 3.93
C LEU A 55 6.08 3.58 5.10
N TYR A 56 7.38 3.37 5.09
CA TYR A 56 8.36 4.19 5.79
C TYR A 56 9.28 4.83 4.74
N MET A 57 9.49 6.14 4.88
CA MET A 57 10.49 6.90 4.14
C MET A 57 11.34 7.64 5.16
N ASN A 58 12.64 7.71 4.92
CA ASN A 58 13.52 8.53 5.74
C ASN A 58 13.49 9.98 5.23
N GLY A 59 12.78 10.84 5.97
CA GLY A 59 12.57 12.24 5.62
C GLY A 59 11.37 12.48 4.68
N ASP A 60 11.33 13.67 4.10
CA ASP A 60 10.27 14.09 3.19
C ASP A 60 10.35 13.33 1.85
N GLY A 61 9.18 12.99 1.33
CA GLY A 61 9.08 12.37 0.02
C GLY A 61 7.66 12.29 -0.52
N ALA A 62 7.56 11.90 -1.78
CA ALA A 62 6.32 11.68 -2.50
C ALA A 62 6.25 10.23 -3.00
N ILE A 63 5.04 9.68 -3.06
CA ILE A 63 4.73 8.37 -3.64
C ILE A 63 3.81 8.57 -4.84
N TYR A 64 4.07 7.79 -5.89
CA TYR A 64 3.29 7.75 -7.12
C TYR A 64 2.94 6.31 -7.46
N LEU A 65 1.73 6.11 -7.96
CA LEU A 65 1.24 4.89 -8.59
C LEU A 65 0.82 5.25 -10.02
N ASP A 66 1.50 4.69 -11.01
CA ASP A 66 1.26 4.91 -12.44
C ASP A 66 1.24 6.39 -12.86
N GLY A 67 2.15 7.18 -12.31
CA GLY A 67 2.29 8.60 -12.63
C GLY A 67 1.63 9.55 -11.64
N GLU A 68 0.66 9.09 -10.86
CA GLU A 68 -0.20 9.94 -10.02
C GLU A 68 -0.05 9.61 -8.53
N PRO A 69 -0.27 10.57 -7.62
CA PRO A 69 -0.37 10.27 -6.19
C PRO A 69 -1.49 9.25 -5.93
N PRO A 70 -1.25 8.20 -5.11
CA PRO A 70 -2.29 7.25 -4.77
C PRO A 70 -3.52 7.96 -4.16
N PRO A 71 -4.75 7.68 -4.64
CA PRO A 71 -5.96 8.39 -4.21
C PRO A 71 -6.35 8.09 -2.75
N SER A 72 -5.75 7.07 -2.14
CA SER A 72 -5.92 6.71 -0.73
C SER A 72 -4.78 5.79 -0.27
N GLY A 73 -4.76 5.40 1.00
CA GLY A 73 -3.83 4.36 1.50
C GLY A 73 -4.19 2.92 1.07
N ILE A 74 -5.37 2.72 0.46
CA ILE A 74 -5.81 1.44 -0.13
C ILE A 74 -6.38 1.67 -1.54
N PRO A 75 -5.55 2.04 -2.54
CA PRO A 75 -6.01 2.18 -3.91
C PRO A 75 -6.46 0.83 -4.47
N VAL A 76 -7.46 0.86 -5.37
CA VAL A 76 -7.78 -0.29 -6.23
C VAL A 76 -6.88 -0.21 -7.44
N VAL A 77 -5.99 -1.19 -7.59
CA VAL A 77 -5.04 -1.28 -8.69
C VAL A 77 -5.57 -2.27 -9.71
N SER A 78 -5.71 -1.84 -10.97
CA SER A 78 -6.23 -2.70 -12.04
C SER A 78 -5.34 -3.92 -12.29
N PHE A 79 -5.79 -4.84 -13.13
CA PHE A 79 -4.94 -5.92 -13.62
C PHE A 79 -3.96 -5.40 -14.67
N GLY A 80 -2.74 -5.96 -14.70
CA GLY A 80 -1.69 -5.60 -15.64
C GLY A 80 -0.39 -5.16 -14.99
N GLU A 81 0.48 -4.52 -15.78
CA GLU A 81 1.74 -3.93 -15.33
C GLU A 81 1.50 -2.56 -14.68
N HIS A 82 2.16 -2.33 -13.55
CA HIS A 82 2.06 -1.12 -12.76
C HIS A 82 3.43 -0.63 -12.30
N VAL A 83 3.51 0.67 -12.00
CA VAL A 83 4.73 1.33 -11.53
C VAL A 83 4.46 1.99 -10.19
N LEU A 84 5.24 1.60 -9.17
CA LEU A 84 5.41 2.37 -7.95
C LEU A 84 6.66 3.23 -8.07
N ALA A 85 6.54 4.49 -7.71
CA ALA A 85 7.61 5.46 -7.79
C ALA A 85 7.67 6.32 -6.52
N PHE A 86 8.89 6.70 -6.12
CA PHE A 86 9.13 7.52 -4.94
C PHE A 86 10.17 8.60 -5.23
N GLU A 87 9.91 9.81 -4.79
CA GLU A 87 10.88 10.91 -4.75
C GLU A 87 11.21 11.21 -3.30
N LEU A 88 12.49 11.14 -2.93
CA LEU A 88 12.96 11.23 -1.54
C LEU A 88 13.98 12.36 -1.42
N ALA A 89 13.80 13.26 -0.44
CA ALA A 89 14.59 14.50 -0.33
C ALA A 89 15.98 14.33 0.30
N LEU A 90 16.28 13.22 0.97
CA LEU A 90 17.59 12.97 1.56
C LEU A 90 17.84 11.47 1.65
N ALA A 91 19.07 11.05 1.36
CA ALA A 91 19.52 9.70 1.58
C ALA A 91 20.91 9.68 2.22
N ASP A 92 20.96 9.18 3.45
CA ASP A 92 22.18 8.87 4.17
C ASP A 92 22.45 7.36 4.04
N PRO A 93 23.62 6.94 3.53
CA PRO A 93 23.94 5.53 3.36
C PRO A 93 23.98 4.74 4.67
N ALA A 94 24.09 5.40 5.83
CA ALA A 94 24.05 4.75 7.13
C ALA A 94 22.67 4.18 7.49
N TYR A 95 21.59 4.64 6.83
CA TYR A 95 20.22 4.29 7.22
C TYR A 95 19.38 3.80 6.03
N ALA A 96 18.31 3.06 6.35
CA ALA A 96 17.22 2.74 5.45
C ALA A 96 16.59 4.05 4.96
N VAL A 97 16.44 4.18 3.65
CA VAL A 97 15.82 5.33 2.99
C VAL A 97 14.36 5.02 2.67
N LEU A 98 14.04 3.76 2.34
CA LEU A 98 12.70 3.30 1.98
C LEU A 98 12.42 1.95 2.63
N SER A 99 11.22 1.77 3.20
CA SER A 99 10.67 0.44 3.44
C SER A 99 9.20 0.45 3.05
N PHE A 100 8.81 -0.50 2.22
CA PHE A 100 7.48 -0.60 1.65
C PHE A 100 6.92 -2.02 1.70
N ALA A 101 5.63 -2.13 1.97
CA ALA A 101 4.85 -3.34 1.73
C ALA A 101 3.44 -2.95 1.30
N ALA A 102 2.95 -3.57 0.24
CA ALA A 102 1.55 -3.45 -0.17
C ALA A 102 1.01 -4.82 -0.50
N ALA A 103 -0.15 -5.15 0.06
CA ALA A 103 -0.82 -6.41 -0.21
C ALA A 103 -2.33 -6.22 -0.12
N PHE A 104 -3.07 -7.13 -0.75
CA PHE A 104 -4.48 -7.29 -0.41
C PHE A 104 -4.58 -8.01 0.96
N PRO A 105 -5.13 -7.37 2.00
CA PRO A 105 -5.05 -7.92 3.36
C PRO A 105 -5.84 -9.22 3.50
N PRO A 106 -5.21 -10.37 3.82
CA PRO A 106 -5.95 -11.59 4.12
C PRO A 106 -6.84 -11.47 5.37
N GLU A 107 -6.46 -10.58 6.30
CA GLU A 107 -7.15 -10.33 7.57
C GLU A 107 -8.33 -9.38 7.49
N TRP A 108 -8.61 -8.75 6.34
CA TRP A 108 -9.77 -7.88 6.22
C TRP A 108 -11.06 -8.71 6.36
N PRO A 109 -11.92 -8.40 7.35
CA PRO A 109 -13.15 -9.14 7.56
C PRO A 109 -14.05 -8.95 6.33
N ARG A 110 -14.10 -10.00 5.50
CA ARG A 110 -15.00 -10.05 4.35
C ARG A 110 -16.41 -10.18 4.89
N VAL A 111 -17.18 -9.09 4.84
CA VAL A 111 -18.59 -9.12 5.23
C VAL A 111 -19.38 -9.78 4.09
N ASN A 112 -19.39 -11.13 4.10
CA ASN A 112 -20.07 -11.98 3.12
C ASN A 112 -19.53 -11.84 1.68
N ALA A 113 -18.31 -12.32 1.44
CA ALA A 113 -17.83 -12.53 0.08
C ALA A 113 -18.53 -13.76 -0.53
N THR A 114 -19.45 -13.53 -1.46
CA THR A 114 -20.06 -14.57 -2.32
C THR A 114 -19.48 -14.58 -3.74
N GLY A 115 -18.46 -13.74 -3.99
CA GLY A 115 -17.76 -13.64 -5.27
C GLY A 115 -16.63 -14.68 -5.41
N PRO A 116 -15.98 -14.73 -6.59
CA PRO A 116 -14.81 -15.60 -6.81
C PRO A 116 -13.67 -15.25 -5.84
N ASP A 117 -12.79 -16.22 -5.57
CA ASP A 117 -11.54 -15.98 -4.82
C ASP A 117 -10.80 -14.79 -5.44
N GLU A 118 -10.19 -13.92 -4.64
CA GLU A 118 -9.47 -12.76 -5.17
C GLU A 118 -7.99 -13.10 -5.37
N PRO A 119 -7.34 -12.55 -6.42
CA PRO A 119 -5.94 -12.83 -6.65
C PRO A 119 -5.09 -12.22 -5.52
N SER A 120 -4.10 -12.98 -5.06
CA SER A 120 -3.13 -12.51 -4.09
C SER A 120 -2.04 -11.70 -4.79
N VAL A 121 -1.98 -10.40 -4.50
CA VAL A 121 -0.86 -9.53 -4.90
C VAL A 121 -0.13 -9.08 -3.64
N SER A 122 1.20 -9.18 -3.67
CA SER A 122 2.08 -8.62 -2.66
C SER A 122 3.26 -7.94 -3.33
N VAL A 123 3.53 -6.69 -2.94
CA VAL A 123 4.66 -5.90 -3.38
C VAL A 123 5.43 -5.49 -2.15
N VAL A 124 6.64 -6.03 -1.98
CA VAL A 124 7.48 -5.76 -0.81
C VAL A 124 8.81 -5.18 -1.23
N SER A 125 9.32 -4.28 -0.41
CA SER A 125 10.70 -3.82 -0.45
C SER A 125 11.65 -4.97 -0.11
N ALA A 126 12.49 -5.34 -1.06
CA ALA A 126 13.50 -6.39 -0.91
C ALA A 126 14.71 -6.04 -1.78
N ALA A 127 15.91 -6.45 -1.34
CA ALA A 127 17.15 -6.23 -2.08
C ALA A 127 17.31 -7.29 -3.21
N ASP A 128 16.28 -7.44 -4.03
CA ASP A 128 16.17 -8.43 -5.11
C ASP A 128 16.54 -7.85 -6.49
N GLY A 129 16.96 -6.59 -6.53
CA GLY A 129 17.31 -5.86 -7.75
C GLY A 129 16.12 -5.31 -8.53
N THR A 130 14.88 -5.57 -8.09
CA THR A 130 13.67 -5.05 -8.75
C THR A 130 13.30 -3.64 -8.29
N TRP A 131 13.83 -3.22 -7.14
CA TRP A 131 13.81 -1.84 -6.67
C TRP A 131 15.02 -1.11 -7.21
N LYS A 132 14.78 -0.17 -8.13
CA LYS A 132 15.84 0.60 -8.79
C LYS A 132 15.81 2.04 -8.34
N TYR A 133 16.96 2.70 -8.36
CA TYR A 133 17.08 4.10 -8.02
C TYR A 133 18.07 4.87 -8.91
N THR A 134 17.87 6.18 -8.97
CA THR A 134 18.84 7.14 -9.49
C THR A 134 18.98 8.32 -8.52
N THR A 135 20.15 8.96 -8.54
CA THR A 135 20.44 10.22 -7.84
C THR A 135 20.57 11.40 -8.81
N ARG A 136 20.36 11.15 -10.10
CA ARG A 136 20.25 12.17 -11.14
C ARG A 136 18.79 12.33 -11.52
N ASP A 137 18.37 13.56 -11.71
CA ASP A 137 17.03 13.89 -12.16
C ASP A 137 16.68 13.09 -13.43
N PRO A 138 15.65 12.23 -13.38
CA PRO A 138 15.28 11.39 -14.51
C PRO A 138 14.48 12.12 -15.60
N GLY A 139 14.07 13.37 -15.36
CA GLY A 139 13.21 14.13 -16.28
C GLY A 139 11.74 13.72 -16.20
N GLU A 140 10.94 14.15 -17.17
CA GLU A 140 9.49 13.89 -17.17
C GLU A 140 9.14 12.41 -17.45
N GLY A 141 8.01 11.96 -16.90
CA GLY A 141 7.45 10.63 -17.19
C GLY A 141 8.10 9.44 -16.48
N TRP A 142 9.08 9.67 -15.60
CA TRP A 142 9.78 8.61 -14.88
C TRP A 142 8.89 7.76 -13.95
N THR A 143 7.76 8.31 -13.52
CA THR A 143 6.73 7.65 -12.70
C THR A 143 5.78 6.76 -13.51
N SER A 144 5.82 6.83 -14.84
CA SER A 144 4.87 6.15 -15.73
C SER A 144 5.36 4.77 -16.19
N SER A 145 4.41 3.93 -16.62
CA SER A 145 4.69 2.73 -17.39
C SER A 145 5.44 3.06 -18.68
N GLY A 146 6.45 2.26 -19.04
CA GLY A 146 7.23 2.45 -20.28
C GLY A 146 8.46 3.36 -20.19
N PHE A 147 8.71 4.01 -19.04
CA PHE A 147 9.98 4.71 -18.81
C PHE A 147 11.16 3.71 -18.75
N ASP A 148 12.26 4.04 -19.42
CA ASP A 148 13.47 3.22 -19.43
C ASP A 148 14.35 3.51 -18.19
N ASP A 149 14.31 2.59 -17.24
CA ASP A 149 15.14 2.60 -16.03
C ASP A 149 16.30 1.58 -16.09
N ALA A 150 16.70 1.12 -17.28
CA ALA A 150 17.74 0.10 -17.42
C ALA A 150 19.09 0.52 -16.84
N LEU A 151 19.39 1.82 -16.84
CA LEU A 151 20.64 2.38 -16.28
C LEU A 151 20.56 2.69 -14.78
N TRP A 152 19.40 2.51 -14.14
CA TRP A 152 19.24 2.78 -12.72
C TRP A 152 19.90 1.67 -11.89
N ARG A 153 20.46 2.06 -10.74
CA ARG A 153 21.15 1.13 -9.85
C ARG A 153 20.12 0.40 -8.98
N PRO A 154 20.34 -0.87 -8.61
CA PRO A 154 19.48 -1.55 -7.65
C PRO A 154 19.69 -0.97 -6.25
N MET A 155 18.62 -0.85 -5.46
CA MET A 155 18.73 -0.54 -4.03
C MET A 155 19.35 -1.71 -3.25
N VAL A 156 19.95 -1.42 -2.11
CA VAL A 156 20.60 -2.41 -1.24
C VAL A 156 19.84 -2.57 0.08
N ALA A 157 19.91 -3.74 0.72
CA ALA A 157 19.31 -3.92 2.04
C ALA A 157 20.03 -3.02 3.07
N ASN A 158 19.25 -2.30 3.87
CA ASN A 158 19.72 -1.60 5.06
C ASN A 158 18.58 -1.56 6.08
N GLU A 159 18.76 -2.22 7.22
CA GLU A 159 17.72 -2.33 8.25
C GLU A 159 17.82 -1.25 9.33
N GLU A 160 18.87 -0.44 9.31
CA GLU A 160 19.11 0.61 10.29
C GLU A 160 18.19 1.80 10.05
N LEU A 161 17.56 2.31 11.10
CA LEU A 161 16.71 3.50 11.02
C LEU A 161 17.47 4.75 11.41
N GLN A 162 17.19 5.86 10.73
CA GLN A 162 17.67 7.15 11.20
C GLN A 162 16.98 7.50 12.53
N PRO A 163 17.73 7.98 13.54
CA PRO A 163 17.12 8.48 14.77
C PRO A 163 16.12 9.60 14.45
N PRO A 164 14.92 9.60 15.05
CA PRO A 164 14.00 10.71 14.86
C PRO A 164 14.58 12.00 15.44
N GLU A 165 14.32 13.13 14.80
CA GLU A 165 14.71 14.46 15.32
C GLU A 165 14.00 14.77 16.65
N ASP A 166 12.73 14.31 16.77
CA ASP A 166 11.91 14.42 17.97
C ASP A 166 11.59 13.01 18.51
N PRO A 167 12.19 12.59 19.64
CA PRO A 167 11.95 11.28 20.25
C PRO A 167 10.49 11.03 20.65
N ASP A 168 9.73 12.08 20.98
CA ASP A 168 8.32 11.96 21.39
C ASP A 168 7.40 11.68 20.18
N ARG A 169 7.94 11.79 18.96
CA ARG A 169 7.25 11.51 17.68
C ARG A 169 7.92 10.37 16.90
N ASP A 170 8.33 9.28 17.57
CA ASP A 170 8.86 8.06 16.92
C ASP A 170 7.79 7.24 16.15
N THR A 171 7.08 7.92 15.25
CA THR A 171 6.15 7.30 14.30
C THR A 171 6.90 6.49 13.22
N GLY A 172 8.18 6.80 12.99
CA GLY A 172 9.05 6.12 12.05
C GLY A 172 9.22 4.64 12.40
N ARG A 173 9.55 4.31 13.65
CA ARG A 173 9.70 2.93 14.11
C ARG A 173 8.43 2.10 13.92
N TRP A 174 7.26 2.65 14.27
CA TRP A 174 6.00 1.92 14.08
C TRP A 174 5.70 1.65 12.59
N ARG A 175 5.93 2.64 11.72
CA ARG A 175 5.74 2.47 10.26
C ARG A 175 6.67 1.41 9.70
N PHE A 176 7.95 1.45 10.08
CA PHE A 176 8.94 0.47 9.64
C PHE A 176 8.60 -0.95 10.11
N GLN A 177 8.24 -1.12 11.39
CA GLN A 177 7.80 -2.41 11.92
C GLN A 177 6.50 -2.91 11.27
N ALA A 178 5.58 -2.00 10.89
CA ALA A 178 4.39 -2.39 10.15
C ALA A 178 4.78 -2.99 8.79
N VAL A 179 5.71 -2.38 8.06
CA VAL A 179 6.23 -2.92 6.79
C VAL A 179 6.89 -4.29 6.99
N GLN A 180 7.74 -4.44 8.01
CA GLN A 180 8.42 -5.71 8.31
C GLN A 180 7.45 -6.85 8.63
N ARG A 181 6.33 -6.57 9.33
CA ARG A 181 5.28 -7.57 9.57
C ARG A 181 4.64 -8.11 8.29
N HIS A 182 4.69 -7.34 7.21
CA HIS A 182 4.21 -7.73 5.89
C HIS A 182 5.35 -8.20 4.95
N GLY A 183 6.54 -8.47 5.49
CA GLY A 183 7.67 -9.03 4.76
C GLY A 183 8.54 -8.03 4.00
N GLY A 184 8.30 -6.72 4.18
CA GLY A 184 9.19 -5.69 3.62
C GLY A 184 10.48 -5.56 4.42
N THR A 185 11.54 -5.14 3.75
CA THR A 185 12.89 -4.90 4.30
C THR A 185 13.24 -3.42 4.15
N GLY A 186 14.10 -2.89 5.02
CA GLY A 186 14.65 -1.56 4.79
C GLY A 186 15.59 -1.57 3.58
N LEU A 187 15.45 -0.59 2.69
CA LEU A 187 16.29 -0.38 1.52
C LEU A 187 17.04 0.93 1.65
N GLY A 188 18.33 0.90 1.36
CA GLY A 188 19.22 2.06 1.34
C GLY A 188 19.86 2.28 -0.03
N VAL A 189 20.65 3.35 -0.10
CA VAL A 189 21.54 3.65 -1.22
C VAL A 189 22.99 3.69 -0.70
N PRO A 190 23.99 3.21 -1.46
CA PRO A 190 25.38 3.13 -1.01
C PRO A 190 26.11 4.47 -0.92
N GLU A 191 25.56 5.54 -1.51
CA GLU A 191 26.18 6.85 -1.59
C GLU A 191 25.24 7.91 -1.01
N PRO A 192 25.77 8.93 -0.31
CA PRO A 192 24.95 10.04 0.15
C PRO A 192 24.36 10.81 -1.03
N ALA A 193 23.09 11.18 -0.93
CA ALA A 193 22.40 11.92 -1.98
C ALA A 193 21.40 12.93 -1.38
N ALA A 194 21.35 14.12 -1.97
CA ALA A 194 20.37 15.15 -1.62
C ALA A 194 19.00 14.92 -2.29
N ARG A 195 18.88 13.90 -3.14
CA ARG A 195 17.62 13.44 -3.70
C ARG A 195 17.78 12.03 -4.26
N VAL A 196 16.76 11.20 -4.10
CA VAL A 196 16.71 9.86 -4.69
C VAL A 196 15.36 9.66 -5.35
N TRP A 197 15.39 9.21 -6.60
CA TRP A 197 14.20 8.72 -7.31
C TRP A 197 14.26 7.21 -7.32
N VAL A 198 13.20 6.56 -6.82
CA VAL A 198 13.09 5.11 -6.73
C VAL A 198 11.93 4.64 -7.59
N ARG A 199 12.11 3.54 -8.32
CA ARG A 199 11.09 2.95 -9.20
C ARG A 199 11.03 1.44 -9.00
N LYS A 200 9.80 0.91 -9.02
CA LYS A 200 9.49 -0.51 -8.93
C LYS A 200 8.34 -0.83 -9.88
N THR A 201 8.63 -1.65 -10.90
CA THR A 201 7.58 -2.28 -11.72
C THR A 201 7.07 -3.55 -11.05
N PHE A 202 5.77 -3.77 -11.08
CA PHE A 202 5.11 -4.97 -10.58
C PHE A 202 3.90 -5.33 -11.46
N GLU A 203 3.40 -6.55 -11.32
CA GLU A 203 2.27 -7.07 -12.10
C GLU A 203 1.13 -7.47 -11.15
N VAL A 204 -0.10 -7.09 -11.50
CA VAL A 204 -1.33 -7.52 -10.84
C VAL A 204 -2.03 -8.50 -11.75
N ARG A 205 -1.99 -9.79 -11.40
CA ARG A 205 -2.56 -10.86 -12.23
C ARG A 205 -4.02 -11.15 -11.88
N GLY A 206 -4.83 -11.43 -12.90
CA GLY A 206 -6.19 -11.89 -12.74
C GLY A 206 -6.26 -13.38 -12.37
N LEU A 207 -7.44 -13.84 -11.95
CA LEU A 207 -7.70 -15.24 -11.56
C LEU A 207 -7.62 -16.27 -12.70
N GLY A 208 -7.37 -15.82 -13.93
CA GLY A 208 -7.28 -16.68 -15.12
C GLY A 208 -5.90 -16.75 -15.77
N ASP A 209 -4.90 -16.07 -15.21
CA ASP A 209 -3.58 -15.87 -15.85
C ASP A 209 -2.46 -16.70 -15.21
N ALA A 210 -2.81 -17.79 -14.49
CA ALA A 210 -1.88 -18.70 -13.81
C ALA A 210 -1.75 -20.05 -14.53
#